data_AF-A0A321LN15-F1
#
_entry.id   AF-A0A321LN15-F1
#
_cell.length_a   1.000
_cell.length_b   1.000
_cell.length_c   1.000
_cell.angle_alpha   90.00
_cell.angle_beta   90.00
_cell.angle_gamma   90.00
#
_symmetry.space_group_name_H-M   'P 1'
#
loop_
_entity.id
_entity.type
_entity.pdbx_description
1 polymer ?
#
loop_
_entity_poly.entity_id
_entity_poly.type
_entity_poly.pdbx_seq_one_letter_code
_entity_poly.pdbx_strand_id
1 'polypeptide(L)'
;MRKPILKRALWTIAIVILGLLLVLGYTFKGKALDISSYESMPPQFEPGKDVTSEPVEVTLSLIKCGKMTSKEIFVYRGGNAFKKYESGMAAILVKH
;
A
#
# COMPACT_ATOMS: atom_id res chain seq x y z
N MET A 1 9.25 -35.54 29.36
CA MET A 1 10.23 -34.42 29.39
C MET A 1 10.39 -33.92 30.82
N ARG A 2 11.63 -33.70 31.30
CA ARG A 2 11.87 -33.21 32.68
C ARG A 2 11.17 -31.86 32.87
N LYS A 3 10.26 -31.75 33.85
CA LYS A 3 9.51 -30.53 34.24
C LYS A 3 10.31 -29.21 34.18
N PRO A 4 11.59 -29.15 34.62
CA PRO A 4 12.37 -27.90 34.53
C PRO A 4 12.70 -27.45 33.10
N ILE A 5 12.82 -28.37 32.14
CA ILE A 5 13.16 -28.07 30.75
C ILE A 5 11.94 -27.45 30.05
N LEU A 6 10.75 -27.99 30.30
CA LEU A 6 9.51 -27.48 29.75
C LEU A 6 9.23 -26.04 30.23
N LYS A 7 9.44 -25.77 31.52
CA LYS A 7 9.25 -24.42 32.08
C LYS A 7 10.21 -23.40 31.47
N ARG A 8 11.49 -23.78 31.25
CA ARG A 8 12.49 -22.92 30.59
C ARG A 8 12.10 -22.61 29.15
N ALA A 9 11.73 -23.64 28.38
CA ALA A 9 11.30 -23.48 26.99
C ALA A 9 10.06 -22.57 26.87
N LEU A 10 9.07 -22.76 27.75
CA LEU A 10 7.87 -21.92 27.76
C LEU A 10 8.20 -20.44 28.03
N TRP A 11 9.13 -20.19 28.95
CA TRP A 11 9.60 -18.83 29.26
C TRP A 11 10.36 -18.20 28.09
N THR A 12 11.15 -19.00 27.36
CA THR A 12 11.88 -18.50 26.18
C THR A 12 10.89 -18.10 25.09
N ILE A 13 9.89 -18.94 24.84
CA ILE A 13 8.82 -18.66 23.86
C ILE A 13 8.05 -17.40 24.25
N ALA A 14 7.71 -17.23 25.53
CA ALA A 14 7.01 -16.04 26.01
C ALA A 14 7.81 -14.74 25.76
N ILE A 15 9.12 -14.75 26.01
CA ILE A 15 10.00 -13.60 25.71
C ILE A 15 10.04 -13.32 24.21
N VAL A 16 10.16 -14.34 23.36
CA VAL A 16 10.21 -14.19 21.91
C VAL A 16 8.89 -13.58 21.39
N ILE A 17 7.75 -14.07 21.87
CA ILE A 17 6.43 -13.53 21.51
C ILE A 17 6.31 -12.06 21.93
N LEU A 18 6.77 -11.72 23.14
CA LEU A 18 6.75 -10.34 23.63
C LEU A 18 7.63 -9.43 22.78
N GLY A 19 8.82 -9.90 22.37
CA GLY A 19 9.72 -9.19 21.47
C GLY A 19 9.11 -8.95 20.09
N LEU A 20 8.44 -9.96 19.53
CA LEU A 20 7.73 -9.84 18.25
C LEU A 20 6.58 -8.84 18.32
N LEU A 21 5.82 -8.81 19.42
CA LEU A 21 4.74 -7.83 19.62
C LEU A 21 5.29 -6.39 19.72
N LEU A 22 6.43 -6.19 20.35
CA LEU A 22 7.11 -4.89 20.40
C LEU A 22 7.60 -4.45 19.02
N VAL A 23 8.21 -5.36 18.25
CA VAL A 23 8.63 -5.09 16.87
C VAL A 23 7.42 -4.75 16.00
N LEU A 24 6.32 -5.50 16.13
CA LEU A 24 5.08 -5.23 15.42
C LEU A 24 4.54 -3.84 15.77
N GLY A 25 4.43 -3.51 17.06
CA GLY A 25 4.03 -2.17 17.50
C GLY A 25 4.95 -1.05 16.95
N TYR A 26 6.25 -1.31 16.87
CA TYR A 26 7.22 -0.39 16.27
C TYR A 26 7.01 -0.23 14.76
N THR A 27 6.65 -1.30 14.02
CA THR A 27 6.35 -1.20 12.58
C THR A 27 5.10 -0.36 12.28
N PHE A 28 4.19 -0.21 13.25
CA PHE A 28 3.03 0.69 13.14
C PHE A 28 3.33 2.16 13.46
N LYS A 29 4.55 2.51 13.92
CA LYS A 29 4.95 3.93 13.96
C LYS A 29 5.00 4.41 12.52
N GLY A 30 3.99 5.21 12.14
CA GLY A 30 3.90 5.82 10.83
C GLY A 30 5.20 6.52 10.49
N LYS A 31 5.96 5.94 9.56
CA LYS A 31 7.04 6.68 8.91
C LYS A 31 6.33 7.76 8.10
N ALA A 32 6.46 9.02 8.54
CA ALA A 32 6.13 10.14 7.68
C ALA A 32 6.89 9.94 6.37
N LEU A 33 6.17 9.97 5.24
CA LEU A 33 6.83 10.04 3.95
C LEU A 33 7.71 11.30 3.99
N ASP A 34 9.01 11.10 3.88
CA ASP A 34 9.95 12.20 3.81
C ASP A 34 9.84 12.82 2.41
N ILE A 35 8.98 13.82 2.28
CA ILE A 35 8.69 14.53 1.03
C ILE A 35 9.98 15.09 0.44
N SER A 36 10.97 15.46 1.28
CA SER A 36 12.27 15.97 0.83
C SER A 36 13.10 14.95 0.04
N SER A 37 12.88 13.65 0.29
CA SER A 37 13.54 12.56 -0.47
C SER A 37 12.94 12.35 -1.86
N TYR A 38 11.70 12.78 -2.09
CA TYR A 38 11.04 12.73 -3.39
C TYR A 38 11.35 13.97 -4.24
N GLU A 39 11.48 15.14 -3.62
CA GLU A 39 11.87 16.38 -4.31
C GLU A 39 13.32 16.37 -4.80
N SER A 40 14.17 15.54 -4.19
CA SER A 40 15.58 15.36 -4.58
C SER A 40 15.81 14.28 -5.63
N MET A 41 14.79 13.49 -6.00
CA MET A 41 14.90 12.62 -7.16
C MET A 41 14.76 13.47 -8.43
N PRO A 42 15.81 13.58 -9.26
CA PRO A 42 15.65 14.21 -10.55
C PRO A 42 14.58 13.43 -11.32
N PRO A 43 13.65 14.12 -12.01
CA PRO A 43 12.71 13.46 -12.89
C PRO A 43 13.49 12.61 -13.89
N GLN A 44 13.44 11.29 -13.76
CA GLN A 44 13.88 10.34 -14.78
C GLN A 44 12.82 10.31 -15.90
N PHE A 45 12.56 11.46 -16.50
CA PHE A 45 12.03 11.49 -17.84
C PHE A 45 13.26 11.46 -18.74
N GLU A 46 13.66 10.27 -19.19
CA GLU A 46 14.47 10.21 -20.41
C GLU A 46 13.63 10.89 -21.50
N PRO A 47 14.08 12.00 -22.10
CA PRO A 47 13.39 12.57 -23.24
C PRO A 47 13.48 11.50 -24.34
N GLY A 48 12.37 10.78 -24.52
CA GLY A 48 12.22 9.83 -25.59
C GLY A 48 12.56 10.55 -26.88
N LYS A 49 13.46 9.95 -27.66
CA LYS A 49 13.76 10.29 -29.07
C LYS A 49 12.52 10.89 -29.72
N ASP A 50 12.69 12.07 -30.32
CA ASP A 50 11.67 12.83 -31.06
C ASP A 50 10.66 11.91 -31.75
N VAL A 51 9.50 11.75 -31.09
CA VAL A 51 8.32 11.19 -31.70
C VAL A 51 7.76 12.30 -32.59
N THR A 52 7.93 12.12 -33.90
CA THR A 52 7.29 12.84 -35.01
C THR A 52 6.22 13.85 -34.61
N SER A 53 6.47 15.11 -34.99
CA SER A 53 5.76 16.36 -34.66
C SER A 53 4.34 16.52 -35.21
N GLU A 54 3.60 15.44 -35.40
CA GLU A 54 2.16 15.52 -35.65
C GLU A 54 1.44 15.41 -34.30
N PRO A 55 0.56 16.36 -33.93
CA PRO A 55 -0.24 16.21 -32.72
C PRO A 55 -1.12 14.98 -32.92
N VAL A 56 -0.75 13.87 -32.29
CA VAL A 56 -1.64 12.71 -32.19
C VAL A 56 -2.86 13.20 -31.43
N GLU A 57 -4.00 13.32 -32.11
CA GLU A 57 -5.28 13.71 -31.50
C GLU A 57 -5.75 12.59 -30.58
N VAL A 58 -5.18 12.52 -29.38
CA VAL A 58 -5.59 11.54 -28.37
C VAL A 58 -6.89 12.00 -27.75
N THR A 59 -7.96 11.24 -27.98
CA THR A 59 -9.24 11.46 -27.29
C THR A 59 -9.34 10.52 -26.09
N LEU A 60 -9.52 11.09 -24.90
CA LEU A 60 -9.75 10.35 -23.66
C LEU A 60 -11.23 10.36 -23.30
N SER A 61 -11.81 9.18 -23.08
CA SER A 61 -13.18 9.05 -22.59
C SER A 61 -13.21 8.29 -21.26
N LEU A 62 -13.84 8.88 -20.24
CA LEU A 62 -14.06 8.25 -18.95
C LEU A 62 -15.40 7.53 -18.94
N ILE A 63 -15.36 6.21 -18.73
CA ILE A 63 -16.54 5.35 -18.67
C ILE A 63 -16.80 5.01 -17.20
N LYS A 64 -17.96 5.42 -16.67
CA LYS A 64 -18.38 5.05 -15.30
C LYS A 64 -18.79 3.57 -15.29
N CYS A 65 -18.09 2.75 -14.52
CA CYS A 65 -18.31 1.29 -14.45
C CYS A 65 -19.09 0.85 -13.22
N GLY A 66 -19.77 1.79 -12.54
CA GLY A 66 -20.54 1.52 -11.34
C GLY A 66 -19.68 1.56 -10.07
N LYS A 67 -20.05 0.74 -9.09
CA LYS A 67 -19.53 0.79 -7.71
C LYS A 67 -19.17 -0.61 -7.24
N MET A 68 -18.10 -0.72 -6.48
CA MET A 68 -17.67 -1.94 -5.80
C MET A 68 -17.71 -1.73 -4.30
N THR A 69 -18.35 -2.64 -3.57
CA THR A 69 -18.36 -2.62 -2.11
C THR A 69 -17.28 -3.54 -1.54
N SER A 70 -16.48 -3.03 -0.62
CA SER A 70 -15.44 -3.77 0.10
C SER A 70 -15.43 -3.37 1.58
N LYS A 71 -14.50 -3.92 2.38
CA LYS A 71 -14.25 -3.47 3.75
C LYS A 71 -13.18 -2.38 3.75
N GLU A 72 -13.31 -1.38 4.62
CA GLU A 72 -12.36 -0.25 4.69
C GLU A 72 -10.90 -0.70 4.85
N ILE A 73 -10.67 -1.78 5.60
CA ILE A 73 -9.33 -2.34 5.85
C ILE A 73 -8.57 -2.73 4.57
N PHE A 74 -9.28 -3.05 3.48
CA PHE A 74 -8.67 -3.38 2.19
C PHE A 74 -8.41 -2.16 1.31
N VAL A 75 -8.98 -1.00 1.66
CA VAL A 75 -8.91 0.22 0.84
C VAL A 75 -7.79 1.13 1.32
N TYR A 76 -7.63 1.29 2.63
CA TYR A 76 -6.58 2.14 3.21
C TYR A 76 -6.11 1.64 4.58
N ARG A 77 -4.89 2.02 4.94
CA ARG A 77 -4.29 1.67 6.22
C ARG A 77 -5.03 2.36 7.37
N GLY A 78 -5.41 1.60 8.40
CA GLY A 78 -6.22 2.08 9.52
C GLY A 78 -7.73 2.00 9.29
N GLY A 79 -8.19 1.47 8.16
CA GLY A 79 -9.61 1.21 7.90
C GLY A 79 -10.22 0.17 8.85
N ASN A 80 -11.52 0.29 9.13
CA ASN A 80 -12.22 -0.59 10.06
C ASN A 80 -12.70 -1.89 9.36
N ALA A 81 -12.41 -3.06 9.94
CA ALA A 81 -12.79 -4.36 9.40
C ALA A 81 -14.33 -4.60 9.37
N PHE A 82 -15.09 -3.91 10.21
CA PHE A 82 -16.54 -4.06 10.30
C PHE A 82 -17.30 -3.10 9.39
N LYS A 83 -16.69 -1.97 9.03
CA LYS A 83 -17.32 -0.97 8.15
C LYS A 83 -17.18 -1.35 6.68
N LYS A 84 -18.25 -1.10 5.92
CA LYS A 84 -18.27 -1.23 4.46
C LYS A 84 -17.78 0.08 3.83
N TYR A 85 -17.04 -0.03 2.75
CA TYR A 85 -16.59 1.07 1.92
C TYR A 85 -17.07 0.85 0.48
N GLU A 86 -17.49 1.92 -0.18
CA GLU A 86 -17.96 1.88 -1.57
C GLU A 86 -16.96 2.63 -2.46
N SER A 87 -16.31 1.90 -3.37
CA SER A 87 -15.37 2.45 -4.35
C SER A 87 -16.06 2.65 -5.69
N GLY A 88 -15.91 3.83 -6.29
CA GLY A 88 -16.32 4.07 -7.67
C GLY A 88 -15.36 3.37 -8.63
N MET A 89 -15.90 2.66 -9.62
CA MET A 89 -15.11 2.06 -10.69
C MET A 89 -15.23 2.89 -11.97
N ALA A 90 -14.12 3.10 -12.66
CA ALA A 90 -14.10 3.76 -13.96
C ALA A 90 -13.10 3.07 -14.89
N ALA A 91 -13.44 3.04 -16.17
CA ALA A 91 -12.55 2.66 -17.25
C ALA A 91 -12.19 3.89 -18.08
N ILE A 92 -10.99 3.89 -18.65
CA ILE A 92 -10.53 4.96 -19.54
C ILE A 92 -10.37 4.35 -20.93
N LEU A 93 -11.09 4.90 -21.90
CA LEU A 93 -10.89 4.60 -23.31
C LEU A 93 -9.95 5.66 -23.89
N VAL A 94 -8.80 5.21 -24.39
CA VAL A 94 -7.83 6.03 -25.10
C VAL A 94 -7.98 5.75 -26.59
N LYS A 95 -8.40 6.76 -27.35
CA LYS A 95 -8.42 6.69 -28.81
C LYS A 95 -7.20 7.45 -29.32
N HIS A 96 -6.26 6.70 -29.89
CA HIS A 96 -5.11 7.22 -30.63
C HIS A 96 -5.49 7.50 -32.08
#